data_AF-A0A7L1D612-F1
#
_entry.id   AF-A0A7L1D612-F1
#
_cell.length_a   1.000
_cell.length_b   1.000
_cell.length_c   1.000
_cell.angle_alpha   90.00
_cell.angle_beta   90.00
_cell.angle_gamma   90.00
#
_symmetry.space_group_name_H-M   'P 1'
#
loop_
_entity.id
_entity.type
_entity.pdbx_description
1 polymer ?
#
loop_
_entity_poly.entity_id
_entity_poly.type
_entity_poly.pdbx_seq_one_letter_code
_entity_poly.pdbx_strand_id
1 'polypeptide(L)'
;AEVTHRLAALVRALWTRDYTPQLSAEFKNIVSKHSSQFRGNAQHDALEFLLWLLDRMHEDLGAASPAQQTRGSQEDGGGSASRSPLAAQHPHGQSFVQSHFQAQYRSSLTCPHCLKQSNTFDPFLCISLPIPLRQTRALNVTLVLQCERWRFVRVGLAVPLLGTVADLREMVAREGCIPPEQVILAEVSPRGFLRSLGDKEELGAAGEGAPLYAFQPPPARRAGCPRSLPASPGVARPEGPRLLPATARSSDCLHRGPGGRILLLLCNTAGTGPQLARFGPPMVLQEERGISWEQLQQSILAQLRALLRGEMRAQGTGALFRIRLAGGSSPCTYLSPQDPRPLCHPAIDRALQLSGTGGPPHVRLTVEWDISTKERLFGNIQEEVVQDAESVRLQQQAHRQQHSCTLDECFQLYTKEEQV
;
A
#
# COMPACT_ATOMS: atom_id res chain seq x y z
N ALA A 1 -19.39 43.78 30.38
CA ALA A 1 -19.60 42.33 30.36
C ALA A 1 -21.01 41.92 29.87
N GLU A 2 -21.44 42.38 28.68
CA GLU A 2 -22.79 42.06 28.16
C GLU A 2 -22.90 40.61 27.66
N VAL A 3 -21.85 40.10 26.99
CA VAL A 3 -21.77 38.70 26.52
C VAL A 3 -21.76 37.73 27.69
N THR A 4 -20.87 37.94 28.67
CA THR A 4 -20.73 37.06 29.83
C THR A 4 -21.99 37.04 30.70
N HIS A 5 -22.68 38.17 30.87
CA HIS A 5 -23.93 38.23 31.62
C HIS A 5 -25.05 37.43 30.96
N ARG A 6 -25.22 37.55 29.63
CA ARG A 6 -26.23 36.79 28.88
C ARG A 6 -25.91 35.29 28.84
N LEU A 7 -24.63 34.93 28.71
CA LEU A 7 -24.21 33.53 28.84
C LEU A 7 -24.57 32.97 30.22
N ALA A 8 -24.30 33.72 31.29
CA ALA A 8 -24.63 33.29 32.65
C ALA A 8 -26.14 33.10 32.86
N ALA A 9 -26.98 33.99 32.32
CA ALA A 9 -28.44 33.83 32.37
C ALA A 9 -28.90 32.56 31.62
N LEU A 10 -28.34 32.31 30.43
CA LEU A 10 -28.63 31.11 29.64
C LEU A 10 -28.21 29.83 30.37
N VAL A 11 -26.99 29.77 30.90
CA VAL A 11 -26.48 28.61 31.66
C VAL A 11 -27.30 28.37 32.93
N ARG A 12 -27.67 29.42 33.67
CA ARG A 12 -28.52 29.28 34.86
C ARG A 12 -29.88 28.70 34.51
N ALA A 13 -30.55 29.22 33.47
CA ALA A 13 -31.86 28.70 33.06
C ALA A 13 -31.79 27.23 32.59
N LEU A 14 -30.71 26.86 31.88
CA LEU A 14 -30.47 25.46 31.52
C LEU A 14 -30.30 24.57 32.77
N TRP A 15 -29.56 25.05 33.78
CA TRP A 15 -29.31 24.32 35.02
C TRP A 15 -30.55 24.21 35.92
N THR A 16 -31.38 25.25 35.99
CA THR A 16 -32.63 25.27 36.78
C THR A 16 -33.82 24.66 36.05
N ARG A 17 -33.66 24.28 34.77
CA ARG A 17 -34.72 23.78 33.87
C ARG A 17 -35.79 24.81 33.49
N ASP A 18 -35.46 26.09 33.57
CA ASP A 18 -36.32 27.23 33.18
C ASP A 18 -35.97 27.76 31.78
N TYR A 19 -35.39 26.92 30.92
CA TYR A 19 -34.96 27.31 29.59
C TYR A 19 -36.15 27.70 28.70
N THR A 20 -36.02 28.83 28.01
CA THR A 20 -36.92 29.25 26.93
C THR A 20 -36.11 29.58 25.67
N PRO A 21 -36.63 29.30 24.46
CA PRO A 21 -35.92 29.61 23.20
C PRO A 21 -35.51 31.09 23.06
N GLN A 22 -36.23 31.99 23.72
CA GLN A 22 -35.95 33.42 23.76
C GLN A 22 -34.57 33.71 24.37
N LEU A 23 -34.12 32.96 25.38
CA LEU A 23 -32.81 33.16 26.00
C LEU A 23 -31.66 32.89 25.02
N SER A 24 -31.79 31.86 24.18
CA SER A 24 -30.82 31.58 23.11
C SER A 24 -30.84 32.66 22.03
N ALA A 25 -32.03 33.15 21.67
CA ALA A 25 -32.15 34.24 20.69
C ALA A 25 -31.53 35.55 21.21
N GLU A 26 -31.76 35.89 22.47
CA GLU A 26 -31.13 37.04 23.13
C GLU A 26 -29.60 36.90 23.18
N PHE A 27 -29.10 35.73 23.56
CA PHE A 27 -27.66 35.46 23.57
C PHE A 27 -27.07 35.59 22.16
N LYS A 28 -27.70 34.99 21.14
CA LYS A 28 -27.28 35.12 19.74
C LYS A 28 -27.24 36.58 19.29
N ASN A 29 -28.25 37.37 19.64
CA ASN A 29 -28.29 38.79 19.29
C ASN A 29 -27.10 39.57 19.88
N ILE A 30 -26.70 39.27 21.12
CA ILE A 30 -25.52 39.89 21.72
C ILE A 30 -24.24 39.42 21.04
N VAL A 31 -24.11 38.12 20.76
CA VAL A 31 -22.98 37.57 19.99
C VAL A 31 -22.81 38.28 18.64
N SER A 32 -23.90 38.42 17.88
CA SER A 32 -23.91 39.09 16.57
C SER A 32 -23.55 40.59 16.62
N LYS A 33 -23.76 41.26 17.76
CA LYS A 33 -23.30 42.64 17.97
C LYS A 33 -21.79 42.71 18.16
N HIS A 34 -21.23 41.79 18.93
CA HIS A 34 -19.81 41.79 19.31
C HIS A 34 -18.88 41.10 18.32
N SER A 35 -19.40 40.25 17.43
CA SER A 35 -18.63 39.61 16.38
C SER A 35 -19.42 39.58 15.08
N SER A 36 -18.87 40.23 14.04
CA SER A 36 -19.49 40.30 12.72
C SER A 36 -19.63 38.93 12.06
N GLN A 37 -18.70 38.01 12.33
CA GLN A 37 -18.70 36.67 11.75
C GLN A 37 -19.93 35.85 12.16
N PHE A 38 -20.50 36.11 13.35
CA PHE A 38 -21.66 35.40 13.89
C PHE A 38 -22.99 36.16 13.71
N ARG A 39 -23.06 37.14 12.80
CA ARG A 39 -24.32 37.87 12.51
C ARG A 39 -25.34 37.04 11.74
N GLY A 40 -24.85 36.25 10.79
CA GLY A 40 -25.67 35.47 9.88
C GLY A 40 -26.36 34.28 10.55
N ASN A 41 -26.92 33.42 9.70
CA ASN A 41 -27.49 32.13 10.07
C ASN A 41 -26.77 30.98 9.33
N ALA A 42 -25.54 31.22 8.87
CA ALA A 42 -24.71 30.18 8.25
C ALA A 42 -24.26 29.16 9.30
N GLN A 43 -23.84 27.99 8.85
CA GLN A 43 -23.14 27.04 9.72
C GLN A 43 -21.75 27.60 10.05
N HIS A 44 -21.32 27.40 11.30
CA HIS A 44 -20.05 27.89 11.83
C HIS A 44 -19.29 26.75 12.51
N ASP A 45 -17.97 26.87 12.58
CA ASP A 45 -17.15 25.97 13.39
C ASP A 45 -17.42 26.24 14.88
N ALA A 46 -17.86 25.20 15.60
CA ALA A 46 -18.17 25.29 17.03
C ALA A 46 -16.91 25.58 17.88
N LEU A 47 -15.73 25.11 17.45
CA LEU A 47 -14.47 25.37 18.15
C LEU A 47 -14.09 26.86 18.05
N GLU A 48 -14.22 27.44 16.86
CA GLU A 48 -13.96 28.87 16.65
C GLU A 48 -14.89 29.73 17.52
N PHE A 49 -16.18 29.37 17.59
CA PHE A 49 -17.13 30.05 18.46
C PHE A 49 -16.77 29.91 19.95
N LEU A 50 -16.36 28.72 20.39
CA LEU A 50 -15.96 28.47 21.78
C LEU A 50 -14.74 29.32 22.16
N LEU A 51 -13.71 29.35 21.33
CA LEU A 51 -12.50 30.13 21.59
C LEU A 51 -12.82 31.63 21.67
N TRP A 52 -13.61 32.15 20.72
CA TRP A 52 -14.09 33.52 20.77
C TRP A 52 -14.87 33.82 22.06
N LEU A 53 -15.73 32.91 22.50
CA LEU A 53 -16.53 33.09 23.71
C LEU A 53 -15.66 33.09 24.97
N LEU A 54 -14.68 32.18 25.07
CA LEU A 54 -13.72 32.14 26.16
C LEU A 54 -12.88 33.41 26.21
N ASP A 55 -12.44 33.93 25.07
CA ASP A 55 -11.71 35.21 25.00
C ASP A 55 -12.59 36.37 25.49
N ARG A 56 -13.86 36.44 25.06
CA ARG A 56 -14.79 37.47 25.55
C ARG A 56 -15.02 37.37 27.06
N MET A 57 -15.14 36.16 27.60
CA MET A 57 -15.26 35.94 29.05
C MET A 57 -13.97 36.33 29.79
N HIS A 58 -12.81 36.04 29.21
CA HIS A 58 -11.52 36.42 29.77
C HIS A 58 -11.43 37.94 29.92
N GLU A 59 -11.74 38.69 28.85
CA GLU A 59 -11.72 40.16 28.86
C GLU A 59 -12.76 40.74 29.83
N ASP A 60 -14.01 40.25 29.79
CA ASP A 60 -15.11 40.73 30.60
C ASP A 60 -14.88 40.52 32.11
N LEU A 61 -14.24 39.41 32.49
CA LEU A 61 -13.97 39.06 33.89
C LEU A 61 -12.59 39.55 34.36
N GLY A 62 -11.62 39.67 33.46
CA GLY A 62 -10.27 40.17 33.73
C GLY A 62 -10.24 41.68 33.99
N ALA A 63 -10.99 42.46 33.21
CA ALA A 63 -11.10 43.92 33.36
C ALA A 63 -11.77 44.37 34.67
N ALA A 64 -12.48 43.48 35.36
CA ALA A 64 -13.08 43.72 36.67
C ALA A 64 -12.12 43.49 37.85
N SER A 65 -10.91 42.96 37.58
CA SER A 65 -9.89 42.77 38.61
C SER A 65 -9.06 44.05 38.79
N PRO A 66 -8.94 44.62 40.02
CA PRO A 66 -8.30 45.92 40.25
C PRO A 66 -6.77 45.93 40.01
N ALA A 67 -6.16 44.80 39.66
CA ALA A 67 -4.72 44.68 39.46
C ALA A 67 -4.20 45.30 38.14
N GLN A 68 -5.06 45.53 37.14
CA GLN A 68 -4.66 46.06 35.82
C GLN A 68 -4.83 47.58 35.65
N GLN A 69 -5.53 48.28 36.55
CA GLN A 69 -5.75 49.73 36.40
C GLN A 69 -4.56 50.61 36.84
N THR A 70 -3.49 50.01 37.36
CA THR A 70 -2.36 50.76 37.97
C THR A 70 -1.04 50.56 37.23
N ARG A 71 -0.95 50.81 35.92
CA ARG A 71 0.35 50.97 35.24
C ARG A 71 0.32 52.01 34.11
N GLY A 72 0.13 53.26 34.50
CA GLY A 72 0.89 54.37 33.93
C GLY A 72 2.02 54.71 34.93
N SER A 73 3.27 54.75 34.45
CA SER A 73 4.48 55.21 35.17
C SER A 73 5.13 54.24 36.16
N GLN A 74 6.17 53.53 35.72
CA GLN A 74 7.55 53.69 36.21
C GLN A 74 8.48 52.61 35.63
N GLU A 75 9.58 53.09 35.04
CA GLU A 75 10.78 52.33 34.69
C GLU A 75 11.69 52.12 35.91
N ASP A 76 12.60 51.16 35.75
CA ASP A 76 13.86 50.90 36.46
C ASP A 76 13.91 50.10 37.77
N GLY A 77 14.85 49.14 37.76
CA GLY A 77 15.52 48.60 38.95
C GLY A 77 15.76 47.09 38.93
N GLY A 78 16.95 46.64 38.54
CA GLY A 78 17.32 45.23 38.38
C GLY A 78 17.54 44.44 39.68
N GLY A 79 17.59 43.10 39.55
CA GLY A 79 17.93 42.19 40.65
C GLY A 79 17.76 40.71 40.29
N SER A 80 18.88 40.00 40.21
CA SER A 80 19.00 38.56 39.96
C SER A 80 18.32 37.70 41.03
N ALA A 81 17.43 36.79 40.62
CA ALA A 81 17.10 35.58 41.38
C ALA A 81 16.55 34.50 40.45
N SER A 82 17.26 33.38 40.38
CA SER A 82 16.84 32.10 39.82
C SER A 82 15.55 31.59 40.45
N ARG A 83 14.41 31.97 39.86
CA ARG A 83 13.09 31.37 40.10
C ARG A 83 12.75 30.50 38.90
N SER A 84 12.30 29.28 39.16
CA SER A 84 11.67 28.42 38.14
C SER A 84 10.66 29.24 37.31
N PRO A 85 10.67 29.17 35.97
CA PRO A 85 9.78 29.98 35.13
C PRO A 85 8.29 29.73 35.41
N LEU A 86 7.97 28.59 36.04
CA LEU A 86 6.62 28.26 36.52
C LEU A 86 6.10 29.19 37.63
N ALA A 87 6.98 29.81 38.41
CA ALA A 87 6.60 30.64 39.57
C ALA A 87 6.75 32.15 39.33
N ALA A 88 7.34 32.57 38.21
CA ALA A 88 7.60 33.98 37.89
C ALA A 88 6.53 34.62 36.98
N GLN A 89 5.68 33.83 36.32
CA GLN A 89 4.64 34.33 35.41
C GLN A 89 3.26 34.57 36.04
N HIS A 90 3.04 34.19 37.31
CA HIS A 90 1.74 34.39 37.95
C HIS A 90 1.79 35.11 39.31
N PRO A 91 2.20 36.40 39.40
CA PRO A 91 2.05 37.14 40.66
C PRO A 91 0.74 37.95 40.78
N HIS A 92 -0.10 38.07 39.75
CA HIS A 92 -1.29 38.94 39.82
C HIS A 92 -2.48 38.42 38.99
N GLY A 93 -3.62 38.15 39.66
CA GLY A 93 -4.98 38.02 39.09
C GLY A 93 -5.16 37.08 37.90
N GLN A 94 -5.17 35.76 38.12
CA GLN A 94 -5.58 34.81 37.08
C GLN A 94 -7.09 34.92 36.84
N SER A 95 -7.50 35.13 35.59
CA SER A 95 -8.93 35.11 35.26
C SER A 95 -9.53 33.70 35.42
N PHE A 96 -10.86 33.60 35.47
CA PHE A 96 -11.57 32.31 35.47
C PHE A 96 -11.15 31.42 34.30
N VAL A 97 -11.03 31.99 33.09
CA VAL A 97 -10.67 31.25 31.87
C VAL A 97 -9.25 30.68 31.99
N GLN A 98 -8.30 31.50 32.44
CA GLN A 98 -6.90 31.07 32.60
C GLN A 98 -6.76 29.98 33.67
N SER A 99 -7.50 30.09 34.78
CA SER A 99 -7.40 29.12 35.88
C SER A 99 -8.01 27.76 35.58
N HIS A 100 -9.04 27.70 34.70
CA HIS A 100 -9.80 26.47 34.46
C HIS A 100 -9.54 25.84 33.09
N PHE A 101 -9.20 26.64 32.07
CA PHE A 101 -9.10 26.18 30.68
C PHE A 101 -7.70 26.33 30.08
N GLN A 102 -6.86 27.22 30.63
CA GLN A 102 -5.53 27.42 30.06
C GLN A 102 -4.55 26.37 30.57
N ALA A 103 -3.85 25.75 29.64
CA ALA A 103 -2.66 24.97 29.86
C ALA A 103 -1.47 25.59 29.10
N GLN A 104 -0.30 24.95 29.15
CA GLN A 104 0.93 25.48 28.57
C GLN A 104 1.73 24.38 27.87
N TYR A 105 2.10 24.62 26.61
CA TYR A 105 3.06 23.81 25.88
C TYR A 105 4.48 24.12 26.34
N ARG A 106 5.38 23.14 26.19
CA ARG A 106 6.83 23.36 26.31
C ARG A 106 7.49 22.91 25.02
N SER A 107 7.71 23.84 24.11
CA SER A 107 8.37 23.61 22.83
C SER A 107 9.88 23.73 23.01
N SER A 108 10.61 22.64 22.76
CA SER A 108 12.05 22.56 23.00
C SER A 108 12.79 22.40 21.68
N LEU A 109 13.45 23.45 21.21
CA LEU A 109 14.21 23.42 19.96
C LEU A 109 15.71 23.35 20.27
N THR A 110 16.41 22.44 19.59
CA THR A 110 17.87 22.31 19.70
C THR A 110 18.51 22.63 18.37
N CYS A 111 19.38 23.64 18.33
CA CYS A 111 20.09 23.98 17.11
C CYS A 111 21.09 22.87 16.73
N PRO A 112 21.03 22.29 15.52
CA PRO A 112 21.92 21.19 15.13
C PRO A 112 23.38 21.62 14.96
N HIS A 113 23.66 22.93 14.80
CA HIS A 113 25.02 23.45 14.59
C HIS A 113 25.75 23.81 15.89
N CYS A 114 25.06 24.47 16.84
CA CYS A 114 25.67 24.94 18.09
C CYS A 114 25.19 24.18 19.34
N LEU A 115 24.28 23.22 19.18
CA LEU A 115 23.70 22.39 20.24
C LEU A 115 23.01 23.18 21.38
N LYS A 116 22.78 24.48 21.19
CA LYS A 116 22.03 25.31 22.13
C LYS A 116 20.56 24.93 22.07
N GLN A 117 19.99 24.62 23.23
CA GLN A 117 18.57 24.38 23.40
C GLN A 117 17.85 25.69 23.80
N SER A 118 16.74 25.98 23.13
CA SER A 118 15.80 27.04 23.50
C SER A 118 14.45 26.42 23.82
N ASN A 119 13.87 26.81 24.95
CA ASN A 119 12.54 26.39 25.34
C ASN A 119 11.59 27.58 25.25
N THR A 120 10.46 27.40 24.57
CA THR A 120 9.35 28.35 24.53
C THR A 120 8.16 27.73 25.26
N PHE A 121 7.44 28.55 26.02
CA PHE A 121 6.32 28.11 26.85
C PHE A 121 5.03 28.82 26.42
N ASP A 122 4.26 28.18 25.57
CA ASP A 122 3.12 28.81 24.89
C ASP A 122 1.79 28.41 25.55
N PRO A 123 0.96 29.37 25.98
CA PRO A 123 -0.34 29.07 26.57
C PRO A 123 -1.35 28.60 25.51
N PHE A 124 -2.24 27.69 25.88
CA PHE A 124 -3.31 27.21 25.00
C PHE A 124 -4.59 26.90 25.77
N LEU A 125 -5.74 26.96 25.08
CA LEU A 125 -7.07 26.68 25.65
C LEU A 125 -7.66 25.33 25.20
N CYS A 126 -7.16 24.77 24.09
CA CYS A 126 -7.56 23.47 23.57
C CYS A 126 -6.42 22.80 22.79
N ILE A 127 -6.51 21.49 22.64
CA ILE A 127 -5.59 20.69 21.81
C ILE A 127 -6.37 20.17 20.61
N SER A 128 -5.93 20.52 19.40
CA SER A 128 -6.48 20.00 18.16
C SER A 128 -5.74 18.72 17.79
N LEU A 129 -6.40 17.57 17.93
CA LEU A 129 -5.78 16.28 17.64
C LEU A 129 -6.11 15.82 16.22
N PRO A 130 -5.10 15.44 15.41
CA PRO A 130 -5.34 14.82 14.12
C PRO A 130 -6.03 13.48 14.30
N ILE A 131 -7.00 13.18 13.43
CA ILE A 131 -7.66 11.86 13.40
C ILE A 131 -6.77 10.92 12.59
N PRO A 132 -6.27 9.81 13.17
CA PRO A 132 -5.54 8.81 12.41
C PRO A 132 -6.36 8.34 11.23
N LEU A 133 -5.79 8.45 10.04
CA LEU A 133 -6.41 7.94 8.82
C LEU A 133 -5.88 6.53 8.54
N ARG A 134 -6.75 5.69 7.97
CA ARG A 134 -6.34 4.36 7.51
C ARG A 134 -5.25 4.50 6.44
N GLN A 135 -4.06 3.97 6.74
CA GLN A 135 -2.88 4.02 5.87
C GLN A 135 -2.78 2.84 4.90
N THR A 136 -3.79 1.98 4.83
CA THR A 136 -3.80 0.78 3.98
C THR A 136 -5.05 0.69 3.11
N ARG A 137 -4.94 -0.02 1.99
CA ARG A 137 -6.07 -0.47 1.18
C ARG A 137 -6.07 -1.99 1.03
N ALA A 138 -7.24 -2.56 0.79
CA ALA A 138 -7.36 -3.97 0.43
C ALA A 138 -6.94 -4.18 -1.03
N LEU A 139 -6.02 -5.10 -1.28
CA LEU A 139 -5.58 -5.49 -2.62
C LEU A 139 -5.65 -7.02 -2.75
N ASN A 140 -6.27 -7.50 -3.82
CA ASN A 140 -6.30 -8.92 -4.14
C ASN A 140 -5.17 -9.26 -5.12
N VAL A 141 -4.41 -10.31 -4.82
CA VAL A 141 -3.31 -10.79 -5.68
C VAL A 141 -3.51 -12.27 -5.96
N THR A 142 -3.40 -12.69 -7.21
CA THR A 142 -3.46 -14.10 -7.59
C THR A 142 -2.05 -14.70 -7.59
N LEU A 143 -1.81 -15.63 -6.67
CA LEU A 143 -0.58 -16.41 -6.60
C LEU A 143 -0.60 -17.51 -7.66
N VAL A 144 0.43 -17.58 -8.48
CA VAL A 144 0.68 -18.63 -9.46
C VAL A 144 1.85 -19.48 -8.96
N LEU A 145 1.52 -20.60 -8.32
CA LEU A 145 2.46 -21.46 -7.62
C LEU A 145 2.80 -22.71 -8.45
N GLN A 146 3.97 -23.28 -8.20
CA GLN A 146 4.40 -24.54 -8.81
C GLN A 146 3.85 -25.80 -8.10
N CYS A 147 2.90 -25.64 -7.16
CA CYS A 147 2.36 -26.73 -6.37
C CYS A 147 1.21 -27.45 -7.09
N GLU A 148 1.23 -28.79 -7.14
CA GLU A 148 0.18 -29.60 -7.77
C GLU A 148 -1.23 -29.41 -7.17
N ARG A 149 -1.34 -29.06 -5.88
CA ARG A 149 -2.65 -28.89 -5.21
C ARG A 149 -3.23 -27.48 -5.30
N TRP A 150 -2.39 -26.46 -5.37
CA TRP A 150 -2.79 -25.06 -5.21
C TRP A 150 -2.07 -24.19 -6.26
N ARG A 151 -2.32 -24.45 -7.54
CA ARG A 151 -1.64 -23.73 -8.63
C ARG A 151 -2.05 -22.26 -8.72
N PHE A 152 -3.31 -21.94 -8.38
CA PHE A 152 -3.88 -20.60 -8.47
C PHE A 152 -4.68 -20.30 -7.20
N VAL A 153 -4.19 -19.37 -6.38
CA VAL A 153 -4.87 -18.94 -5.15
C VAL A 153 -4.90 -17.42 -5.11
N ARG A 154 -6.06 -16.83 -4.89
CA ARG A 154 -6.19 -15.39 -4.68
C ARG A 154 -6.10 -15.08 -3.20
N VAL A 155 -5.19 -14.18 -2.85
CA VAL A 155 -4.98 -13.73 -1.46
C VAL A 155 -5.38 -12.27 -1.32
N GLY A 156 -5.86 -11.90 -0.14
CA GLY A 156 -6.21 -10.52 0.19
C GLY A 156 -5.14 -9.91 1.09
N LEU A 157 -4.60 -8.76 0.70
CA LEU A 157 -3.54 -8.05 1.42
C LEU A 157 -4.01 -6.65 1.83
N ALA A 158 -3.62 -6.22 3.04
CA ALA A 158 -3.74 -4.83 3.49
C ALA A 158 -2.48 -4.07 3.11
N VAL A 159 -2.44 -3.50 1.92
CA VAL A 159 -1.24 -2.87 1.38
C VAL A 159 -1.14 -1.40 1.79
N PRO A 160 0.06 -0.88 2.14
CA PRO A 160 0.25 0.54 2.45
C PRO A 160 -0.12 1.45 1.27
N LEU A 161 -0.77 2.58 1.56
CA LEU A 161 -1.14 3.58 0.54
C LEU A 161 0.08 4.28 -0.05
N LEU A 162 1.06 4.59 0.81
CA LEU A 162 2.31 5.27 0.45
C LEU A 162 3.50 4.29 0.35
N GLY A 163 3.22 3.02 0.04
CA GLY A 163 4.22 1.97 -0.11
C GLY A 163 4.77 1.84 -1.54
N THR A 164 5.73 0.94 -1.69
CA THR A 164 6.36 0.56 -2.95
C THR A 164 5.94 -0.85 -3.37
N VAL A 165 6.19 -1.20 -4.63
CA VAL A 165 6.01 -2.57 -5.13
C VAL A 165 6.94 -3.56 -4.41
N ALA A 166 8.09 -3.11 -3.89
CA ALA A 166 8.96 -3.96 -3.06
C ALA A 166 8.24 -4.45 -1.79
N ASP A 167 7.51 -3.56 -1.11
CA ASP A 167 6.72 -3.90 0.08
C ASP A 167 5.65 -4.93 -0.26
N LEU A 168 4.96 -4.74 -1.39
CA LEU A 168 4.00 -5.71 -1.88
C LEU A 168 4.66 -7.07 -2.18
N ARG A 169 5.84 -7.08 -2.78
CA ARG A 169 6.56 -8.32 -3.11
C ARG A 169 6.87 -9.11 -1.85
N GLU A 170 7.31 -8.44 -0.79
CA GLU A 170 7.58 -9.06 0.51
C GLU A 170 6.29 -9.59 1.16
N MET A 171 5.20 -8.83 1.12
CA MET A 171 3.90 -9.26 1.64
C MET A 171 3.37 -10.52 0.92
N VAL A 172 3.45 -10.53 -0.41
CA VAL A 172 3.06 -11.65 -1.27
C VAL A 172 3.95 -12.87 -1.04
N ALA A 173 5.26 -12.65 -0.92
CA ALA A 173 6.26 -13.69 -0.64
C ALA A 173 5.95 -14.41 0.66
N ARG A 174 5.63 -13.65 1.72
CA ARG A 174 5.24 -14.20 3.02
C ARG A 174 3.95 -15.01 2.94
N GLU A 175 2.91 -14.49 2.28
CA GLU A 175 1.62 -15.17 2.14
C GLU A 175 1.75 -16.46 1.31
N GLY A 176 2.56 -16.44 0.24
CA GLY A 176 2.79 -17.58 -0.64
C GLY A 176 3.86 -18.57 -0.17
N CYS A 177 4.56 -18.28 0.94
CA CYS A 177 5.76 -19.01 1.37
C CYS A 177 6.83 -19.12 0.26
N ILE A 178 7.01 -18.06 -0.52
CA ILE A 178 7.99 -17.94 -1.61
C ILE A 178 9.09 -16.96 -1.13
N PRO A 179 10.37 -17.18 -1.46
CA PRO A 179 11.39 -16.15 -1.25
C PRO A 179 11.05 -14.86 -2.04
N PRO A 180 11.17 -13.65 -1.45
CA PRO A 180 10.85 -12.39 -2.14
C PRO A 180 11.56 -12.22 -3.49
N GLU A 181 12.82 -12.63 -3.58
CA GLU A 181 13.63 -12.62 -4.80
C GLU A 181 13.16 -13.60 -5.88
N GLN A 182 12.21 -14.49 -5.56
CA GLN A 182 11.58 -15.41 -6.49
C GLN A 182 10.12 -15.05 -6.77
N VAL A 183 9.67 -13.84 -6.43
CA VAL A 183 8.33 -13.38 -6.79
C VAL A 183 8.42 -12.48 -8.02
N ILE A 184 7.65 -12.78 -9.06
CA ILE A 184 7.46 -11.87 -10.20
C ILE A 184 6.05 -11.30 -10.14
N LEU A 185 5.93 -9.97 -10.12
CA LEU A 185 4.64 -9.28 -10.07
C LEU A 185 4.28 -8.76 -11.45
N ALA A 186 3.07 -9.06 -11.94
CA ALA A 186 2.61 -8.57 -13.23
C ALA A 186 1.10 -8.35 -13.26
N GLU A 187 0.69 -7.33 -14.02
CA GLU A 187 -0.70 -7.02 -14.30
C GLU A 187 -1.12 -7.73 -15.59
N VAL A 188 -2.18 -8.53 -15.49
CA VAL A 188 -2.68 -9.36 -16.59
C VAL A 188 -4.14 -9.04 -16.84
N SER A 189 -4.42 -8.55 -18.04
CA SER A 189 -5.78 -8.24 -18.48
C SER A 189 -6.46 -9.46 -19.12
N PRO A 190 -7.77 -9.40 -19.36
CA PRO A 190 -8.47 -10.36 -20.22
C PRO A 190 -7.94 -10.43 -21.66
N ARG A 191 -7.07 -9.50 -22.09
CA ARG A 191 -6.40 -9.51 -23.41
C ARG A 191 -4.92 -9.93 -23.34
N GLY A 192 -4.42 -10.31 -22.16
CA GLY A 192 -3.04 -10.74 -21.93
C GLY A 192 -2.24 -9.81 -21.03
N PHE A 193 -0.91 -10.01 -20.99
CA PHE A 193 0.00 -9.23 -20.14
C PHE A 193 0.03 -7.75 -20.49
N LEU A 194 -0.15 -6.89 -19.49
CA LEU A 194 0.00 -5.44 -19.64
C LEU A 194 1.45 -5.04 -19.33
N ARG A 195 1.89 -5.28 -18.10
CA ARG A 195 3.22 -4.92 -17.60
C ARG A 195 3.66 -5.82 -16.45
N SER A 196 4.95 -5.81 -16.18
CA SER A 196 5.54 -6.33 -14.94
C SER A 196 5.86 -5.16 -14.03
N LEU A 197 5.69 -5.33 -12.73
CA LEU A 197 5.93 -4.28 -11.74
C LEU A 197 7.35 -4.38 -11.17
N GLY A 198 8.08 -3.26 -11.23
CA GLY A 198 9.39 -3.08 -10.63
C GLY A 198 9.30 -2.50 -9.22
N ASP A 199 10.25 -2.88 -8.36
CA ASP A 199 10.27 -2.55 -6.92
C ASP A 199 10.18 -1.06 -6.58
N LYS A 200 10.70 -0.19 -7.45
CA LYS A 200 10.69 1.26 -7.23
C LYS A 200 9.36 1.93 -7.57
N GLU A 201 8.42 1.20 -8.18
CA GLU A 201 7.11 1.74 -8.52
C GLU A 201 6.25 1.94 -7.27
N GLU A 202 5.42 2.97 -7.29
CA GLU A 202 4.46 3.26 -6.22
C GLU A 202 3.32 2.23 -6.20
N LEU A 203 2.95 1.81 -5.00
CA LEU A 203 1.96 0.76 -4.79
C LEU A 203 0.52 1.23 -5.02
N GLY A 204 0.26 2.54 -4.96
CA GLY A 204 -1.08 3.12 -5.13
C GLY A 204 -1.74 2.69 -6.44
N ALA A 205 -1.01 2.79 -7.56
CA ALA A 205 -1.54 2.47 -8.89
C ALA A 205 -1.61 0.96 -9.20
N ALA A 206 -0.93 0.11 -8.42
CA ALA A 206 -0.84 -1.32 -8.72
C ALA A 206 -2.21 -2.01 -8.55
N GLY A 207 -2.66 -2.73 -9.56
CA GLY A 207 -3.88 -3.53 -9.47
C GLY A 207 -5.21 -2.73 -9.50
N GLU A 208 -5.18 -1.42 -9.76
CA GLU A 208 -6.40 -0.62 -9.98
C GLU A 208 -6.98 -0.84 -11.39
N GLY A 209 -6.12 -0.93 -12.40
CA GLY A 209 -6.53 -1.05 -13.81
C GLY A 209 -6.64 -2.48 -14.33
N ALA A 210 -6.02 -3.46 -13.65
CA ALA A 210 -6.04 -4.85 -14.07
C ALA A 210 -5.75 -5.80 -12.89
N PRO A 211 -6.22 -7.06 -12.95
CA PRO A 211 -5.88 -8.07 -11.94
C PRO A 211 -4.37 -8.28 -11.82
N LEU A 212 -3.91 -8.37 -10.57
CA LEU A 212 -2.50 -8.55 -10.23
C LEU A 212 -2.16 -10.02 -9.97
N TYR A 213 -1.05 -10.47 -10.54
CA TYR A 213 -0.54 -11.83 -10.40
C TYR A 213 0.86 -11.81 -9.82
N ALA A 214 1.13 -12.80 -8.97
CA ALA A 214 2.44 -13.10 -8.41
C ALA A 214 2.88 -14.49 -8.86
N PHE A 215 3.92 -14.56 -9.70
CA PHE A 215 4.42 -15.80 -10.27
C PHE A 215 5.61 -16.32 -9.49
N GLN A 216 5.56 -17.60 -9.13
CA GLN A 216 6.69 -18.36 -8.62
C GLN A 216 7.42 -19.07 -9.77
N PRO A 217 8.68 -18.70 -10.08
CA PRO A 217 9.52 -19.42 -11.01
C PRO A 217 9.69 -20.89 -10.61
N PRO A 218 9.87 -21.80 -11.58
CA PRO A 218 10.27 -23.17 -11.29
C PRO A 218 11.59 -23.20 -10.50
N PRO A 219 11.76 -24.14 -9.55
CA PRO A 219 13.00 -24.26 -8.81
C PRO A 219 14.15 -24.53 -9.79
N ALA A 220 15.26 -23.79 -9.64
CA ALA A 220 16.44 -23.97 -10.48
C ALA A 220 16.95 -25.42 -10.33
N ARG A 221 16.82 -26.23 -11.37
CA ARG A 221 17.45 -27.56 -11.41
C ARG A 221 18.95 -27.35 -11.39
N ARG A 222 19.63 -27.73 -10.29
CA ARG A 222 21.09 -27.76 -10.24
C ARG A 222 21.60 -28.66 -11.37
N ALA A 223 22.45 -28.11 -12.24
CA ALA A 223 23.17 -28.91 -13.22
C ALA A 223 24.03 -29.93 -12.46
N GLY A 224 23.74 -31.23 -12.63
CA GLY A 224 24.57 -32.31 -12.07
C GLY A 224 23.86 -33.42 -11.29
N CYS A 225 22.53 -33.46 -11.18
CA CYS A 225 21.86 -34.66 -10.66
C CYS A 225 21.32 -35.52 -11.83
N PRO A 226 21.95 -36.67 -12.15
CA PRO A 226 21.32 -37.62 -13.05
C PRO A 226 20.02 -38.14 -12.42
N ARG A 227 19.02 -38.43 -13.26
CA ARG A 227 17.73 -39.02 -12.83
C ARG A 227 18.01 -40.20 -11.88
N SER A 228 17.78 -40.03 -10.59
CA SER A 228 17.73 -41.16 -9.67
C SER A 228 16.48 -41.95 -10.06
N LEU A 229 16.69 -43.10 -10.67
CA LEU A 229 15.69 -44.15 -10.76
C LEU A 229 15.16 -44.45 -9.34
N PRO A 230 13.90 -44.88 -9.17
CA PRO A 230 13.33 -45.13 -7.85
C PRO A 230 14.10 -46.27 -7.19
N ALA A 231 14.84 -45.96 -6.13
CA ALA A 231 15.49 -46.97 -5.30
C ALA A 231 14.46 -47.60 -4.35
N SER A 232 14.47 -48.93 -4.34
CA SER A 232 13.70 -49.84 -3.49
C SER A 232 13.78 -49.52 -1.99
N PRO A 233 12.81 -49.98 -1.17
CA PRO A 233 12.68 -49.57 0.21
C PRO A 233 13.68 -50.30 1.12
N GLY A 234 14.34 -49.54 1.99
CA GLY A 234 14.98 -50.07 3.19
C GLY A 234 16.46 -49.72 3.30
N VAL A 235 16.77 -48.58 3.92
CA VAL A 235 17.84 -48.40 4.92
C VAL A 235 17.49 -47.15 5.77
N ALA A 236 17.72 -47.23 7.08
CA ALA A 236 17.30 -46.30 8.12
C ALA A 236 18.01 -44.92 8.08
N ARG A 237 17.27 -43.89 8.53
CA ARG A 237 17.73 -42.52 8.80
C ARG A 237 18.71 -42.46 9.98
N PRO A 238 19.65 -41.50 9.96
CA PRO A 238 20.09 -40.82 11.17
C PRO A 238 19.51 -39.40 11.25
N GLU A 239 19.06 -39.05 12.44
CA GLU A 239 18.58 -37.73 12.87
C GLU A 239 19.73 -36.73 13.05
N GLY A 240 19.43 -35.44 12.87
CA GLY A 240 20.29 -34.33 13.29
C GLY A 240 20.24 -33.12 12.35
N PRO A 241 19.85 -31.91 12.83
CA PRO A 241 19.81 -30.71 12.01
C PRO A 241 21.20 -30.08 11.94
N ARG A 242 21.84 -30.10 10.77
CA ARG A 242 23.02 -29.25 10.51
C ARG A 242 22.61 -28.02 9.72
N LEU A 243 22.41 -26.92 10.45
CA LEU A 243 22.50 -25.57 9.92
C LEU A 243 23.88 -25.35 9.32
N LEU A 244 23.96 -24.93 8.07
CA LEU A 244 25.18 -24.48 7.39
C LEU A 244 24.89 -23.16 6.63
N PRO A 245 25.91 -22.30 6.46
CA PRO A 245 25.76 -20.86 6.60
C PRO A 245 25.23 -20.14 5.35
N ALA A 246 24.47 -19.08 5.63
CA ALA A 246 23.89 -18.14 4.69
C ALA A 246 24.96 -17.20 4.09
N THR A 247 25.74 -17.67 3.13
CA THR A 247 26.52 -16.79 2.23
C THR A 247 26.71 -17.46 0.87
N ALA A 248 25.69 -17.41 0.02
CA ALA A 248 25.87 -17.55 -1.42
C ALA A 248 24.82 -16.66 -2.11
N ARG A 249 25.28 -15.50 -2.60
CA ARG A 249 24.49 -14.60 -3.43
C ARG A 249 24.09 -15.34 -4.71
N SER A 250 22.93 -15.98 -4.70
CA SER A 250 22.40 -16.78 -5.80
C SER A 250 21.69 -15.92 -6.85
N SER A 251 22.29 -14.78 -7.21
CA SER A 251 21.82 -13.88 -8.28
C SER A 251 22.73 -13.90 -9.50
N ASP A 252 23.98 -14.37 -9.38
CA ASP A 252 25.01 -14.16 -10.40
C ASP A 252 25.09 -15.25 -11.47
N CYS A 253 24.23 -16.27 -11.44
CA CYS A 253 24.34 -17.42 -12.36
C CYS A 253 23.39 -17.41 -13.56
N LEU A 254 22.51 -16.40 -13.72
CA LEU A 254 21.47 -16.51 -14.75
C LEU A 254 21.85 -15.99 -16.14
N HIS A 255 22.74 -15.00 -16.31
CA HIS A 255 22.88 -14.39 -17.65
C HIS A 255 24.28 -13.86 -17.96
N ARG A 256 25.11 -14.67 -18.64
CA ARG A 256 26.12 -14.13 -19.58
C ARG A 256 26.72 -15.14 -20.58
N GLY A 257 25.98 -16.17 -20.97
CA GLY A 257 26.45 -17.13 -21.98
C GLY A 257 25.34 -17.69 -22.86
N PRO A 258 25.67 -18.21 -24.06
CA PRO A 258 24.74 -18.83 -24.99
C PRO A 258 24.04 -20.11 -24.47
N GLY A 259 24.40 -20.58 -23.27
CA GLY A 259 23.72 -21.67 -22.53
C GLY A 259 22.90 -21.22 -21.31
N GLY A 260 22.61 -19.91 -21.18
CA GLY A 260 21.80 -19.40 -20.07
C GLY A 260 20.34 -19.87 -20.14
N ARG A 261 19.69 -20.01 -18.98
CA ARG A 261 18.24 -20.23 -18.88
C ARG A 261 17.50 -18.91 -18.84
N ILE A 262 16.30 -18.87 -19.39
CA ILE A 262 15.42 -17.71 -19.42
C ILE A 262 14.06 -18.05 -18.80
N LEU A 263 13.51 -17.11 -18.04
CA LEU A 263 12.16 -17.22 -17.49
C LEU A 263 11.16 -16.59 -18.45
N LEU A 264 10.09 -17.33 -18.74
CA LEU A 264 9.03 -16.95 -19.65
C LEU A 264 7.71 -16.91 -18.90
N LEU A 265 7.04 -15.75 -18.90
CA LEU A 265 5.66 -15.61 -18.48
C LEU A 265 4.76 -15.71 -19.71
N LEU A 266 3.81 -16.65 -19.71
CA LEU A 266 3.00 -16.98 -20.88
C LEU A 266 1.52 -16.84 -20.58
N CYS A 267 0.78 -16.26 -21.53
CA CYS A 267 -0.67 -16.26 -21.55
C CYS A 267 -1.16 -16.78 -22.89
N ASN A 268 -2.27 -17.50 -22.89
CA ASN A 268 -2.89 -18.00 -24.11
C ASN A 268 -4.02 -17.08 -24.52
N THR A 269 -4.06 -16.71 -25.79
CA THR A 269 -5.13 -15.89 -26.37
C THR A 269 -5.66 -16.52 -27.65
N ALA A 270 -6.93 -16.32 -27.94
CA ALA A 270 -7.55 -16.71 -29.19
C ALA A 270 -8.38 -15.55 -29.76
N GLY A 271 -8.52 -15.54 -31.09
CA GLY A 271 -9.25 -14.50 -31.82
C GLY A 271 -8.38 -13.34 -32.29
N THR A 272 -9.00 -12.40 -33.00
CA THR A 272 -8.32 -11.22 -33.58
C THR A 272 -9.11 -9.95 -33.29
N GLY A 273 -8.38 -8.82 -33.14
CA GLY A 273 -8.97 -7.51 -32.91
C GLY A 273 -9.91 -7.48 -31.70
N PRO A 274 -11.20 -7.14 -31.87
CA PRO A 274 -12.15 -7.05 -30.76
C PRO A 274 -12.49 -8.41 -30.12
N GLN A 275 -12.36 -9.52 -30.86
CA GLN A 275 -12.63 -10.87 -30.38
C GLN A 275 -11.43 -11.50 -29.66
N LEU A 276 -10.28 -10.81 -29.60
CA LEU A 276 -9.11 -11.29 -28.89
C LEU A 276 -9.42 -11.42 -27.39
N ALA A 277 -9.36 -12.66 -26.89
CA ALA A 277 -9.58 -12.97 -25.50
C ALA A 277 -8.54 -13.97 -25.00
N ARG A 278 -8.09 -13.75 -23.76
CA ARG A 278 -7.27 -14.69 -23.00
C ARG A 278 -8.12 -15.88 -22.57
N PHE A 279 -7.54 -17.06 -22.56
CA PHE A 279 -8.17 -18.25 -22.00
C PHE A 279 -7.15 -19.07 -21.21
N GLY A 280 -7.65 -19.78 -20.19
CA GLY A 280 -6.82 -20.54 -19.29
C GLY A 280 -5.86 -19.68 -18.45
N PRO A 281 -5.21 -20.33 -17.48
CA PRO A 281 -4.30 -19.65 -16.57
C PRO A 281 -3.05 -19.10 -17.26
N PRO A 282 -2.50 -17.97 -16.79
CA PRO A 282 -1.15 -17.59 -17.13
C PRO A 282 -0.17 -18.54 -16.45
N MET A 283 0.97 -18.80 -17.09
CA MET A 283 1.95 -19.77 -16.62
C MET A 283 3.37 -19.23 -16.70
N VAL A 284 4.26 -19.88 -15.96
CA VAL A 284 5.69 -19.57 -15.98
C VAL A 284 6.49 -20.80 -16.37
N LEU A 285 7.43 -20.59 -17.28
CA LEU A 285 8.32 -21.60 -17.85
C LEU A 285 9.77 -21.15 -17.70
N GLN A 286 10.67 -22.12 -17.52
CA GLN A 286 12.10 -21.88 -17.52
C GLN A 286 12.74 -22.75 -18.60
N GLU A 287 13.26 -22.10 -19.63
CA GLU A 287 13.82 -22.80 -20.79
C GLU A 287 15.26 -22.37 -21.07
N GLU A 288 16.00 -23.18 -21.81
CA GLU A 288 17.33 -22.81 -22.29
C GLU A 288 17.21 -21.86 -23.49
N ARG A 289 18.10 -20.86 -23.59
CA ARG A 289 18.06 -19.91 -24.71
C ARG A 289 18.26 -20.58 -26.08
N GLY A 290 19.00 -21.68 -26.12
CA GLY A 290 19.26 -22.47 -27.33
C GLY A 290 18.16 -23.46 -27.72
N ILE A 291 17.01 -23.47 -27.03
CA ILE A 291 15.91 -24.39 -27.31
C ILE A 291 15.42 -24.26 -28.76
N SER A 292 15.10 -25.40 -29.39
CA SER A 292 14.50 -25.40 -30.73
C SER A 292 13.03 -25.00 -30.69
N TRP A 293 12.47 -24.57 -31.82
CA TRP A 293 11.03 -24.27 -31.91
C TRP A 293 10.16 -25.46 -31.50
N GLU A 294 10.49 -26.66 -31.97
CA GLU A 294 9.74 -27.89 -31.66
C GLU A 294 9.76 -28.20 -30.17
N GLN A 295 10.92 -28.07 -29.53
CA GLN A 295 11.08 -28.28 -28.09
C GLN A 295 10.32 -27.22 -27.28
N LEU A 296 10.37 -25.95 -27.69
CA LEU A 296 9.63 -24.87 -27.06
C LEU A 296 8.12 -25.10 -27.17
N GLN A 297 7.63 -25.48 -28.35
CA GLN A 297 6.23 -25.81 -28.58
C GLN A 297 5.80 -27.00 -27.69
N GLN A 298 6.61 -28.05 -27.61
CA GLN A 298 6.34 -29.20 -26.74
C GLN A 298 6.32 -28.82 -25.25
N SER A 299 7.22 -27.94 -24.79
CA SER A 299 7.25 -27.50 -23.40
C SER A 299 5.99 -26.70 -23.02
N ILE A 300 5.55 -25.78 -23.90
CA ILE A 300 4.29 -25.03 -23.71
C ILE A 300 3.09 -25.99 -23.68
N LEU A 301 3.02 -26.94 -24.61
CA LEU A 301 1.95 -27.94 -24.64
C LEU A 301 1.95 -28.85 -23.40
N ALA A 302 3.13 -29.18 -22.86
CA ALA A 302 3.24 -29.99 -21.65
C ALA A 302 2.60 -29.29 -20.44
N GLN A 303 2.79 -27.97 -20.30
CA GLN A 303 2.11 -27.17 -19.26
C GLN A 303 0.60 -27.11 -19.46
N LEU A 304 0.16 -27.10 -20.72
CA LEU A 304 -1.26 -27.07 -21.09
C LEU A 304 -1.96 -28.42 -21.02
N ARG A 305 -1.23 -29.51 -20.78
CA ARG A 305 -1.77 -30.88 -20.87
C ARG A 305 -2.97 -31.12 -19.97
N ALA A 306 -3.00 -30.52 -18.78
CA ALA A 306 -4.13 -30.62 -17.84
C ALA A 306 -5.41 -29.94 -18.34
N LEU A 307 -5.32 -29.07 -19.35
CA LEU A 307 -6.44 -28.31 -19.93
C LEU A 307 -6.94 -28.91 -21.25
N LEU A 308 -6.23 -29.87 -21.84
CA LEU A 308 -6.60 -30.48 -23.11
C LEU A 308 -7.78 -31.45 -22.95
N ARG A 309 -8.75 -31.39 -23.86
CA ARG A 309 -9.94 -32.27 -23.86
C ARG A 309 -9.68 -33.69 -24.38
N GLY A 310 -8.52 -33.95 -24.99
CA GLY A 310 -8.19 -35.25 -25.57
C GLY A 310 -6.70 -35.46 -25.81
N GLU A 311 -6.30 -36.68 -26.15
CA GLU A 311 -4.91 -37.00 -26.50
C GLU A 311 -4.51 -36.33 -27.82
N MET A 312 -3.45 -35.52 -27.78
CA MET A 312 -2.90 -34.90 -28.97
C MET A 312 -2.25 -35.98 -29.84
N ARG A 313 -2.91 -36.38 -30.95
CA ARG A 313 -2.21 -37.09 -32.03
C ARG A 313 -1.37 -36.06 -32.78
N ALA A 314 -0.07 -36.04 -32.54
CA ALA A 314 0.88 -35.25 -33.30
C ALA A 314 0.92 -35.77 -34.76
N GLN A 315 -0.02 -35.32 -35.59
CA GLN A 315 -0.14 -35.74 -36.99
C GLN A 315 0.19 -34.60 -37.98
N GLY A 316 0.83 -33.52 -37.53
CA GLY A 316 1.29 -32.45 -38.41
C GLY A 316 2.64 -31.87 -37.97
N THR A 317 3.52 -31.66 -38.94
CA THR A 317 4.83 -30.98 -38.82
C THR A 317 4.72 -29.45 -38.74
N GLY A 318 3.53 -28.89 -38.48
CA GLY A 318 3.26 -27.45 -38.48
C GLY A 318 3.22 -26.81 -37.09
N ALA A 319 3.43 -25.50 -37.04
CA ALA A 319 3.24 -24.70 -35.82
C ALA A 319 1.75 -24.64 -35.44
N LEU A 320 1.42 -25.05 -34.21
CA LEU A 320 0.02 -25.08 -33.72
C LEU A 320 -0.49 -23.71 -33.26
N PHE A 321 0.43 -22.81 -32.97
CA PHE A 321 0.16 -21.46 -32.49
C PHE A 321 1.31 -20.53 -32.87
N ARG A 322 1.08 -19.22 -32.75
CA ARG A 322 2.10 -18.20 -32.93
C ARG A 322 2.52 -17.66 -31.56
N ILE A 323 3.79 -17.31 -31.40
CA ILE A 323 4.30 -16.71 -30.16
C ILE A 323 4.68 -15.26 -30.46
N ARG A 324 4.11 -14.31 -29.72
CA ARG A 324 4.53 -12.90 -29.76
C ARG A 324 5.08 -12.45 -28.43
N LEU A 325 5.98 -11.46 -28.48
CA LEU A 325 6.38 -10.74 -27.27
C LEU A 325 5.22 -9.85 -26.79
N ALA A 326 5.03 -9.82 -25.47
CA ALA A 326 4.01 -9.01 -24.82
C ALA A 326 4.62 -7.77 -24.17
N GLY A 327 3.98 -6.61 -24.34
CA GLY A 327 4.26 -5.40 -23.56
C GLY A 327 5.39 -4.50 -24.06
N GLY A 328 5.35 -4.09 -25.33
CA GLY A 328 6.16 -2.97 -25.85
C GLY A 328 5.30 -1.97 -26.64
N SER A 329 5.71 -0.71 -26.69
CA SER A 329 5.14 0.34 -27.56
C SER A 329 5.54 0.21 -29.04
N SER A 330 6.31 -0.84 -29.37
CA SER A 330 6.87 -1.17 -30.68
C SER A 330 5.95 -2.16 -31.42
N PRO A 331 6.00 -2.28 -32.77
CA PRO A 331 5.16 -3.23 -33.50
C PRO A 331 5.27 -4.67 -32.94
N CYS A 332 4.15 -5.39 -33.00
CA CYS A 332 4.06 -6.79 -32.55
C CYS A 332 5.21 -7.63 -33.13
N THR A 333 6.13 -8.05 -32.27
CA THR A 333 7.24 -8.91 -32.67
C THR A 333 6.87 -10.36 -32.42
N TYR A 334 6.87 -11.15 -33.49
CA TYR A 334 6.61 -12.59 -33.44
C TYR A 334 7.92 -13.38 -33.47
N LEU A 335 7.95 -14.49 -32.74
CA LEU A 335 9.00 -15.49 -32.87
C LEU A 335 8.67 -16.39 -34.08
N SER A 336 9.63 -16.54 -34.98
CA SER A 336 9.45 -17.33 -36.20
C SER A 336 9.62 -18.81 -35.91
N PRO A 337 8.71 -19.68 -36.38
CA PRO A 337 8.90 -21.14 -36.35
C PRO A 337 10.11 -21.63 -37.15
N GLN A 338 10.59 -20.82 -38.09
CA GLN A 338 11.75 -21.14 -38.93
C GLN A 338 13.09 -20.79 -38.26
N ASP A 339 13.06 -20.04 -37.15
CA ASP A 339 14.26 -19.74 -36.38
C ASP A 339 14.66 -20.99 -35.58
N PRO A 340 15.89 -21.53 -35.77
CA PRO A 340 16.34 -22.69 -35.01
C PRO A 340 16.48 -22.40 -33.51
N ARG A 341 16.60 -21.13 -33.09
CA ARG A 341 16.77 -20.71 -31.69
C ARG A 341 15.94 -19.45 -31.40
N PRO A 342 14.60 -19.55 -31.33
CA PRO A 342 13.71 -18.40 -31.21
C PRO A 342 13.96 -17.55 -29.95
N LEU A 343 14.49 -18.13 -28.86
CA LEU A 343 14.80 -17.41 -27.62
C LEU A 343 16.15 -16.67 -27.65
N CYS A 344 16.94 -16.83 -28.72
CA CYS A 344 18.13 -16.02 -29.00
C CYS A 344 17.80 -14.78 -29.84
N HIS A 345 16.53 -14.55 -30.19
CA HIS A 345 16.11 -13.41 -31.00
C HIS A 345 16.42 -12.08 -30.27
N PRO A 346 16.96 -11.04 -30.94
CA PRO A 346 17.36 -9.78 -30.27
C PRO A 346 16.25 -9.05 -29.51
N ALA A 347 14.98 -9.27 -29.89
CA ALA A 347 13.85 -8.72 -29.15
C ALA A 347 13.69 -9.33 -27.75
N ILE A 348 14.12 -10.58 -27.55
CA ILE A 348 14.15 -11.25 -26.25
C ILE A 348 15.17 -10.58 -25.33
N ASP A 349 16.35 -10.23 -25.85
CA ASP A 349 17.36 -9.50 -25.08
C ASP A 349 16.87 -8.11 -24.66
N ARG A 350 16.22 -7.38 -25.57
CA ARG A 350 15.61 -6.09 -25.23
C ARG A 350 14.52 -6.25 -24.17
N ALA A 351 13.67 -7.28 -24.28
CA ALA A 351 12.63 -7.54 -23.29
C ALA A 351 13.21 -7.89 -21.91
N LEU A 352 14.33 -8.63 -21.85
CA LEU A 352 15.04 -8.91 -20.60
C LEU A 352 15.63 -7.64 -19.99
N GLN A 353 16.20 -6.74 -20.79
CA GLN A 353 16.71 -5.45 -20.30
C GLN A 353 15.61 -4.54 -19.74
N LEU A 354 14.39 -4.67 -20.26
CA LEU A 354 13.21 -3.94 -19.81
C LEU A 354 12.47 -4.62 -18.65
N SER A 355 12.92 -5.79 -18.19
CA SER A 355 12.34 -6.42 -17.01
C SER A 355 12.66 -5.56 -15.77
N GLY A 356 11.61 -5.13 -15.07
CA GLY A 356 11.73 -4.23 -13.93
C GLY A 356 12.59 -4.82 -12.80
N THR A 357 13.13 -3.95 -11.95
CA THR A 357 13.95 -4.34 -10.79
C THR A 357 13.14 -5.11 -9.74
N GLY A 358 13.75 -6.09 -9.05
CA GLY A 358 13.18 -6.77 -7.88
C GLY A 358 13.02 -8.27 -8.03
N GLY A 359 12.14 -8.69 -8.95
CA GLY A 359 11.96 -10.10 -9.29
C GLY A 359 13.03 -10.61 -10.27
N PRO A 360 13.07 -11.93 -10.54
CA PRO A 360 13.96 -12.50 -11.54
C PRO A 360 13.70 -11.91 -12.94
N PRO A 361 14.75 -11.67 -13.75
CA PRO A 361 14.60 -11.25 -15.13
C PRO A 361 13.75 -12.25 -15.92
N HIS A 362 12.77 -11.75 -16.66
CA HIS A 362 11.80 -12.58 -17.35
C HIS A 362 11.30 -11.91 -18.63
N VAL A 363 10.73 -12.71 -19.52
CA VAL A 363 10.10 -12.24 -20.76
C VAL A 363 8.64 -12.62 -20.77
N ARG A 364 7.78 -11.66 -21.09
CA ARG A 364 6.34 -11.88 -21.25
C ARG A 364 6.05 -12.24 -22.70
N LEU A 365 5.36 -13.35 -22.90
CA LEU A 365 5.00 -13.88 -24.20
C LEU A 365 3.49 -14.12 -24.24
N THR A 366 2.90 -13.93 -25.43
CA THR A 366 1.52 -14.30 -25.72
C THR A 366 1.52 -15.41 -26.74
N VAL A 367 0.87 -16.52 -26.40
CA VAL A 367 0.65 -17.67 -27.28
C VAL A 367 -0.70 -17.48 -27.96
N GLU A 368 -0.67 -17.19 -29.25
CA GLU A 368 -1.84 -16.91 -30.06
C GLU A 368 -2.31 -18.16 -30.80
N TRP A 369 -3.52 -18.57 -30.46
CA TRP A 369 -4.21 -19.71 -31.06
C TRP A 369 -5.23 -19.21 -32.06
N ASP A 370 -5.37 -19.90 -33.18
CA ASP A 370 -6.56 -19.72 -34.00
C ASP A 370 -7.79 -20.26 -33.25
N ILE A 371 -8.95 -19.64 -33.48
CA ILE A 371 -10.19 -19.98 -32.76
C ILE A 371 -10.54 -21.46 -32.96
N SER A 372 -10.36 -21.99 -34.18
CA SER A 372 -10.73 -23.35 -34.52
C SER A 372 -9.89 -24.41 -33.79
N THR A 373 -8.59 -24.17 -33.65
CA THR A 373 -7.66 -25.02 -32.89
C THR A 373 -7.91 -24.89 -31.41
N LYS A 374 -8.17 -23.67 -30.91
CA LYS A 374 -8.52 -23.44 -29.51
C LYS A 374 -9.79 -24.22 -29.13
N GLU A 375 -10.85 -24.12 -29.92
CA GLU A 375 -12.11 -24.82 -29.68
C GLU A 375 -11.96 -26.34 -29.76
N ARG A 376 -11.15 -26.84 -30.69
CA ARG A 376 -10.88 -28.28 -30.83
C ARG A 376 -10.13 -28.85 -29.64
N LEU A 377 -9.09 -28.16 -29.16
CA LEU A 377 -8.17 -28.68 -28.15
C LEU A 377 -8.62 -28.38 -26.71
N PHE A 378 -9.16 -27.18 -26.47
CA PHE A 378 -9.52 -26.67 -25.15
C PHE A 378 -11.03 -26.43 -25.01
N GLY A 379 -11.72 -26.20 -26.14
CA GLY A 379 -13.13 -25.88 -26.19
C GLY A 379 -13.50 -24.58 -25.47
N ASN A 380 -14.51 -24.64 -24.60
CA ASN A 380 -15.08 -23.47 -23.94
C ASN A 380 -14.35 -23.08 -22.65
N ILE A 381 -13.08 -23.50 -22.48
CA ILE A 381 -12.26 -23.00 -21.37
C ILE A 381 -12.17 -21.47 -21.51
N GLN A 382 -12.57 -20.79 -20.44
CA GLN A 382 -12.50 -19.34 -20.26
C GLN A 382 -11.35 -19.01 -19.29
N GLU A 383 -11.45 -17.93 -18.53
CA GLU A 383 -10.49 -17.60 -17.48
C GLU A 383 -10.37 -18.73 -16.42
N GLU A 384 -9.21 -18.79 -15.79
CA GLU A 384 -8.88 -19.72 -14.73
C GLU A 384 -9.84 -19.61 -13.53
N VAL A 385 -10.21 -20.76 -12.99
CA VAL A 385 -10.92 -20.83 -11.71
C VAL A 385 -9.89 -20.58 -10.61
N VAL A 386 -9.90 -19.38 -10.04
CA VAL A 386 -9.04 -19.01 -8.91
C VAL A 386 -9.81 -19.18 -7.61
N GLN A 387 -9.23 -19.92 -6.67
CA GLN A 387 -9.79 -20.07 -5.34
C GLN A 387 -9.37 -18.90 -4.44
N ASP A 388 -10.34 -18.25 -3.82
CA ASP A 388 -10.07 -17.19 -2.83
C ASP A 388 -9.64 -17.83 -1.49
N ALA A 389 -8.51 -17.37 -0.96
CA ALA A 389 -8.07 -17.67 0.39
C ALA A 389 -8.95 -16.94 1.43
N GLU A 390 -8.91 -17.40 2.68
CA GLU A 390 -9.61 -16.74 3.79
C GLU A 390 -9.20 -15.27 3.96
N SER A 391 -7.93 -14.95 3.69
CA SER A 391 -7.39 -13.59 3.74
C SER A 391 -8.15 -12.59 2.86
N VAL A 392 -8.70 -13.03 1.72
CA VAL A 392 -9.55 -12.18 0.85
C VAL A 392 -10.77 -11.68 1.60
N ARG A 393 -11.49 -12.58 2.30
CA ARG A 393 -12.71 -12.23 3.03
C ARG A 393 -12.39 -11.38 4.25
N LEU A 394 -11.34 -11.75 5.00
CA LEU A 394 -10.90 -11.00 6.19
C LEU A 394 -10.54 -9.55 5.83
N GLN A 395 -9.76 -9.35 4.77
CA GLN A 395 -9.36 -8.00 4.36
C GLN A 395 -10.53 -7.17 3.81
N GLN A 396 -11.47 -7.79 3.08
CA GLN A 396 -12.68 -7.12 2.64
C GLN A 396 -13.55 -6.67 3.82
N GLN A 397 -13.71 -7.52 4.84
CA GLN A 397 -14.50 -7.17 6.02
C GLN A 397 -13.83 -6.06 6.85
N ALA A 398 -12.53 -6.19 7.12
CA ALA A 398 -11.76 -5.19 7.84
C ALA A 398 -11.80 -3.81 7.16
N HIS A 399 -11.72 -3.77 5.82
CA HIS A 399 -11.76 -2.52 5.09
C HIS A 399 -13.18 -1.95 4.90
N ARG A 400 -14.23 -2.76 5.00
CA ARG A 400 -15.63 -2.30 5.01
C ARG A 400 -16.08 -1.75 6.36
N GLN A 401 -15.50 -2.22 7.46
CA GLN A 401 -15.78 -1.66 8.78
C GLN A 401 -15.31 -0.19 8.84
N GLN A 402 -16.15 0.68 9.42
CA GLN A 402 -15.80 2.06 9.68
C GLN A 402 -14.51 2.11 10.48
N HIS A 403 -13.58 2.97 10.06
CA HIS A 403 -12.34 3.17 10.80
C HIS A 403 -12.68 3.89 12.11
N SER A 404 -12.60 3.15 13.22
CA SER A 404 -12.66 3.73 14.55
C SER A 404 -11.24 4.01 15.02
N CYS A 405 -11.00 5.19 15.58
CA CYS A 405 -9.79 5.50 16.33
C CYS A 405 -10.15 5.83 17.77
N THR A 406 -9.23 5.55 18.67
CA THR A 406 -9.31 5.93 20.08
C THR A 406 -8.70 7.32 20.28
N LEU A 407 -9.10 8.01 21.36
CA LEU A 407 -8.49 9.28 21.74
C LEU A 407 -6.98 9.13 21.99
N ASP A 408 -6.55 7.99 22.53
CA ASP A 408 -5.14 7.67 22.75
C ASP A 408 -4.35 7.62 21.43
N GLU A 409 -4.88 6.97 20.40
CA GLU A 409 -4.26 6.94 19.06
C GLU A 409 -4.10 8.34 18.45
N CYS A 410 -5.09 9.22 18.64
CA CYS A 410 -5.00 10.61 18.21
C CYS A 410 -3.87 11.37 18.95
N PHE A 411 -3.73 11.16 20.27
CA PHE A 411 -2.63 11.75 21.04
C PHE A 411 -1.27 11.19 20.66
N GLN A 412 -1.16 9.89 20.37
CA GLN A 412 0.08 9.29 19.88
C GLN A 412 0.50 9.88 18.53
N LEU A 413 -0.45 10.13 17.62
CA LEU A 413 -0.16 10.76 16.35
C LEU A 413 0.33 12.21 16.55
N TYR A 414 -0.40 12.99 17.33
CA TYR A 414 -0.06 14.36 17.68
C TYR A 414 1.35 14.47 18.29
N THR A 415 1.68 13.62 19.27
CA THR A 415 2.98 13.67 19.97
C THR A 415 4.15 13.16 19.13
N LYS A 416 3.91 12.30 18.13
CA LYS A 416 4.95 11.86 17.19
C LYS A 416 5.33 12.97 16.22
N GLU A 417 4.36 13.71 15.69
CA GLU A 417 4.62 14.81 14.75
C GLU A 417 5.46 15.92 15.39
N GLU A 418 5.26 16.19 16.68
CA GLU A 418 6.02 17.18 17.46
C GLU A 418 7.46 16.73 17.84
N GLN A 419 7.82 15.47 17.59
CA GLN A 419 9.16 14.92 17.88
C GLN A 419 10.10 14.86 16.65
N VAL A 420 9.64 15.30 15.48
CA VAL A 420 10.37 15.20 14.20
C VAL A 420 11.35 16.36 13.98
#